data_AF-A0A1V6B4P8-F1
#
_entry.id   AF-A0A1V6B4P8-F1
#
_cell.length_a   1.000
_cell.length_b   1.000
_cell.length_c   1.000
_cell.angle_alpha   90.00
_cell.angle_beta   90.00
_cell.angle_gamma   90.00
#
_symmetry.space_group_name_H-M   'P 1'
#
loop_
_entity.id
_entity.type
_entity.pdbx_description
1 polymer ?
#
loop_
_entity_poly.entity_id
_entity_poly.type
_entity_poly.pdbx_seq_one_letter_code
_entity_poly.pdbx_strand_id
1 'polypeptide(L)'
;MSEVKRINFLDHLRAFIILLVILLHTSMAYLSTEFPGWAHNREKNDALAYLMMTLFDSPFLMVVMFFIAGYFTLPSLIKKGPKVFLKDKLIHIGIPFLAGATAISATLGAIAYFSDGNTEMNFIQCFLAFFLPKNYGQYHFWFLGVLLYFFILTVPVIKLTKLSPGNINPGKPSFMFFIVFIMCTTLTYFAVGSLTGSYMYWIRFYLFHGYATN
;
A
#
# COMPACT_ATOMS: atom_id res chain seq x y z
N MET A 1 18.44 -29.63 10.43
CA MET A 1 17.49 -28.52 10.23
C MET A 1 17.64 -28.08 8.79
N SER A 2 16.69 -28.38 7.91
CA SER A 2 16.81 -27.97 6.50
C SER A 2 16.80 -26.45 6.44
N GLU A 3 17.89 -25.87 5.93
CA GLU A 3 17.94 -24.45 5.64
C GLU A 3 16.78 -24.12 4.71
N VAL A 4 15.91 -23.20 5.14
CA VAL A 4 14.91 -22.63 4.24
C VAL A 4 15.70 -21.86 3.19
N LYS A 5 15.89 -22.46 2.01
CA LYS A 5 16.66 -21.87 0.92
C LYS A 5 16.01 -20.55 0.53
N ARG A 6 16.66 -19.46 0.86
CA ARG A 6 16.24 -18.10 0.52
C ARG A 6 16.11 -18.00 -1.01
N ILE A 7 14.96 -17.52 -1.49
CA ILE A 7 14.72 -17.37 -2.93
C ILE A 7 15.24 -15.99 -3.34
N ASN A 8 16.54 -15.93 -3.64
CA ASN A 8 17.24 -14.68 -3.96
C ASN A 8 16.56 -13.89 -5.10
N PHE A 9 15.96 -14.59 -6.07
CA PHE A 9 15.22 -13.95 -7.16
C PHE A 9 14.05 -13.09 -6.67
N LEU A 10 13.21 -13.62 -5.75
CA LEU A 10 12.05 -12.88 -5.24
C LEU A 10 12.47 -11.71 -4.35
N ASP A 11 13.62 -11.83 -3.68
CA ASP A 11 14.17 -10.74 -2.88
C ASP A 11 14.73 -9.62 -3.76
N HIS A 12 15.45 -9.95 -4.83
CA HIS A 12 15.92 -8.96 -5.82
C HIS A 12 14.74 -8.30 -6.54
N LEU A 13 13.73 -9.08 -6.95
CA LEU A 13 12.52 -8.53 -7.55
C LEU A 13 11.83 -7.56 -6.59
N ARG A 14 11.67 -7.92 -5.32
CA ARG A 14 11.10 -7.04 -4.30
C ARG A 14 11.89 -5.75 -4.17
N ALA A 15 13.22 -5.83 -4.07
CA ALA A 15 14.09 -4.66 -3.95
C ALA A 15 13.97 -3.75 -5.18
N PHE A 16 13.93 -4.34 -6.38
CA PHE A 16 13.72 -3.61 -7.62
C PHE A 16 12.38 -2.87 -7.65
N ILE A 17 11.28 -3.55 -7.26
CA ILE A 17 9.95 -2.91 -7.21
C ILE A 17 9.91 -1.79 -6.17
N ILE A 18 10.53 -1.97 -5.00
CA ILE A 18 10.64 -0.90 -3.99
C ILE A 18 11.42 0.30 -4.55
N LEU A 19 12.50 0.07 -5.29
CA LEU A 19 13.23 1.16 -5.95
C LEU A 19 12.34 1.94 -6.93
N LEU A 20 11.55 1.25 -7.75
CA LEU A 20 10.62 1.91 -8.68
C LEU A 20 9.55 2.73 -7.94
N VAL A 21 9.03 2.21 -6.81
CA VAL A 21 8.08 2.92 -5.96
C VAL A 21 8.71 4.18 -5.34
N ILE A 22 9.98 4.11 -4.93
CA ILE A 22 10.71 5.29 -4.44
C ILE A 22 10.82 6.33 -5.56
N LEU A 23 11.23 5.93 -6.78
CA LEU A 23 11.34 6.84 -7.92
C LEU A 23 9.99 7.52 -8.24
N LEU A 24 8.90 6.75 -8.26
CA LEU A 24 7.54 7.26 -8.42
C LEU A 24 7.16 8.30 -7.35
N HIS A 25 7.43 8.01 -6.08
CA HIS A 25 7.10 8.94 -5.00
C HIS A 25 7.99 10.18 -5.02
N THR A 26 9.26 10.04 -5.36
CA THR A 26 10.15 11.21 -5.48
C THR A 26 9.75 12.12 -6.63
N SER A 27 9.20 11.60 -7.73
CA SER A 27 8.79 12.43 -8.87
C SER A 27 7.61 13.35 -8.54
N MET A 28 6.71 12.93 -7.64
CA MET A 28 5.55 13.74 -7.19
C MET A 28 5.97 15.12 -6.69
N ALA A 29 7.12 15.24 -6.02
CA ALA A 29 7.60 16.51 -5.49
C ALA A 29 8.09 17.52 -6.55
N TYR A 30 8.40 17.04 -7.76
CA TYR A 30 8.94 17.85 -8.86
C TYR A 30 7.91 18.14 -9.96
N LEU A 31 6.64 17.83 -9.70
CA LEU A 31 5.52 18.11 -10.59
C LEU A 31 4.69 19.27 -10.03
N SER A 32 3.99 19.97 -10.91
CA SER A 32 3.05 21.02 -10.57
C SER A 32 1.67 20.50 -10.19
N THR A 33 1.39 19.23 -10.49
CA THR A 33 0.18 18.54 -10.06
C THR A 33 0.16 18.38 -8.54
N GLU A 34 -0.95 18.73 -7.91
CA GLU A 34 -1.17 18.52 -6.48
C GLU A 34 -1.38 17.03 -6.20
N PHE A 35 -0.55 16.47 -5.31
CA PHE A 35 -0.70 15.11 -4.80
C PHE A 35 -1.00 15.16 -3.29
N PRO A 36 -2.05 14.47 -2.80
CA PRO A 36 -2.37 14.50 -1.37
C PRO A 36 -1.19 14.06 -0.50
N GLY A 37 -0.76 14.94 0.41
CA GLY A 37 0.35 14.66 1.33
C GLY A 37 1.74 14.86 0.72
N TRP A 38 1.87 15.55 -0.42
CA TRP A 38 3.16 15.94 -0.98
C TRP A 38 3.28 17.45 -1.10
N ALA A 39 4.46 17.96 -0.72
CA ALA A 39 4.93 19.23 -1.25
C ALA A 39 5.23 19.07 -2.73
N HIS A 40 4.93 20.07 -3.55
CA HIS A 40 5.04 19.98 -5.00
C HIS A 40 5.54 21.31 -5.60
N ASN A 41 6.14 21.26 -6.79
CA ASN A 41 6.66 22.44 -7.47
C ASN A 41 5.58 23.10 -8.32
N ARG A 42 4.99 24.17 -7.81
CA ARG A 42 3.89 24.90 -8.45
C ARG A 42 4.23 25.54 -9.78
N GLU A 43 5.48 25.92 -9.97
CA GLU A 43 5.88 26.75 -11.11
C GLU A 43 6.30 25.91 -12.32
N LYS A 44 6.81 24.70 -12.09
CA LYS A 44 7.47 23.92 -13.15
C LYS A 44 7.22 22.43 -12.99
N ASN A 45 6.97 21.78 -14.13
CA ASN A 45 7.04 20.33 -14.27
C ASN A 45 8.42 19.94 -14.77
N ASP A 46 9.15 19.18 -13.97
CA ASP A 46 10.39 18.56 -14.44
C ASP A 46 10.08 17.42 -15.43
N ALA A 47 10.76 17.42 -16.58
CA ALA A 47 10.51 16.45 -17.65
C ALA A 47 10.86 15.02 -17.25
N LEU A 48 11.93 14.83 -16.46
CA LEU A 48 12.32 13.52 -15.95
C LEU A 48 11.30 13.04 -14.91
N ALA A 49 10.87 13.90 -13.99
CA ALA A 49 9.84 13.57 -13.02
C ALA A 49 8.51 13.15 -13.70
N TYR A 50 8.10 13.88 -14.74
CA TYR A 50 6.91 13.54 -15.52
C TYR A 50 7.03 12.18 -16.20
N LEU A 51 8.19 11.90 -16.81
CA LEU A 51 8.48 10.58 -17.41
C LEU A 51 8.44 9.46 -16.37
N MET A 52 9.08 9.65 -15.20
CA MET A 52 9.09 8.65 -14.12
C MET A 52 7.67 8.39 -13.59
N MET A 53 6.87 9.44 -13.39
CA MET A 53 5.46 9.33 -13.02
C MET A 53 4.70 8.51 -14.05
N THR A 54 4.81 8.86 -15.34
CA THR A 54 4.09 8.18 -16.43
C THR A 54 4.47 6.70 -16.55
N LEU A 55 5.74 6.36 -16.33
CA LEU A 55 6.22 4.98 -16.46
C LEU A 55 5.88 4.11 -15.24
N PHE A 56 5.87 4.69 -14.05
CA PHE A 56 5.81 3.93 -12.80
C PHE A 56 4.47 4.05 -12.07
N ASP A 57 3.62 5.02 -12.39
CA ASP A 57 2.25 5.11 -11.85
C ASP A 57 1.36 4.05 -12.49
N SER A 58 1.59 2.80 -12.09
CA SER A 58 0.93 1.64 -12.66
C SER A 58 0.59 0.62 -11.57
N PRO A 59 -0.59 -0.02 -11.64
CA PRO A 59 -1.02 -1.00 -10.64
C PRO A 59 -0.07 -2.20 -10.53
N PHE A 60 0.78 -2.46 -11.55
CA PHE A 60 1.68 -3.61 -11.55
C PHE A 60 2.63 -3.62 -10.33
N LEU A 61 3.12 -2.45 -9.88
CA LEU A 61 4.04 -2.36 -8.74
C LEU A 61 3.42 -3.00 -7.50
N MET A 62 2.16 -2.64 -7.22
CA MET A 62 1.42 -3.15 -6.07
C MET A 62 1.04 -4.61 -6.25
N VAL A 63 0.61 -5.02 -7.46
CA VAL A 63 0.28 -6.42 -7.77
C VAL A 63 1.45 -7.35 -7.50
N VAL A 64 2.67 -6.96 -7.91
CA VAL A 64 3.89 -7.74 -7.64
C VAL A 64 4.20 -7.79 -6.14
N MET A 65 4.08 -6.68 -5.42
CA MET A 65 4.34 -6.64 -3.98
C MET A 65 3.35 -7.51 -3.18
N PHE A 66 2.06 -7.47 -3.52
CA PHE A 66 1.05 -8.35 -2.93
C PHE A 66 1.29 -9.81 -3.27
N PHE A 67 1.69 -10.13 -4.50
CA PHE A 67 2.06 -11.48 -4.90
C PHE A 67 3.21 -12.03 -4.05
N ILE A 68 4.30 -11.28 -3.93
CA ILE A 68 5.46 -11.67 -3.13
C ILE A 68 5.06 -11.86 -1.66
N ALA A 69 4.27 -10.95 -1.09
CA ALA A 69 3.82 -11.08 0.29
C ALA A 69 2.90 -12.31 0.50
N GLY A 70 1.96 -12.53 -0.41
CA GLY A 70 1.06 -13.68 -0.42
C GLY A 70 1.82 -15.01 -0.52
N TYR A 71 2.83 -15.08 -1.40
CA TYR A 71 3.65 -16.28 -1.61
C TYR A 71 4.31 -16.79 -0.30
N PHE A 72 4.81 -15.88 0.53
CA PHE A 72 5.46 -16.24 1.81
C PHE A 72 4.48 -16.38 2.99
N THR A 73 3.18 -16.13 2.78
CA THR A 73 2.18 -16.11 3.84
C THR A 73 1.92 -17.50 4.40
N LEU A 74 1.55 -18.46 3.54
CA LEU A 74 1.19 -19.82 3.97
C LEU A 74 2.38 -20.54 4.64
N PRO A 75 3.59 -20.58 4.07
CA PRO A 75 4.74 -21.20 4.73
C PRO A 75 5.06 -20.57 6.09
N SER A 76 4.96 -19.24 6.19
CA SER A 76 5.17 -18.54 7.46
C SER A 76 4.10 -18.88 8.49
N LEU A 77 2.84 -19.03 8.07
CA LEU A 77 1.73 -19.37 8.94
C LEU A 77 1.85 -20.83 9.43
N ILE A 78 2.24 -21.76 8.56
CA ILE A 78 2.49 -23.17 8.90
C ILE A 78 3.58 -23.28 9.95
N LYS A 79 4.72 -22.61 9.71
CA LYS A 79 5.90 -22.69 10.58
C LYS A 79 5.66 -22.11 11.98
N LYS A 80 4.89 -21.03 12.09
CA LYS A 80 4.72 -20.27 13.35
C LYS A 80 3.39 -20.56 14.07
N GLY A 81 2.40 -21.07 13.36
CA GLY A 81 1.02 -21.15 13.83
C GLY A 81 0.30 -19.79 13.82
N PRO A 82 -1.04 -19.79 13.91
CA PRO A 82 -1.86 -18.58 13.66
C PRO A 82 -1.66 -17.46 14.67
N LYS A 83 -1.50 -17.77 15.96
CA LYS A 83 -1.33 -16.76 17.01
C LYS A 83 -0.01 -16.00 16.86
N VAL A 84 1.09 -16.74 16.72
CA VAL A 84 2.44 -16.14 16.57
C VAL A 84 2.56 -15.42 15.24
N PHE A 85 2.03 -16.00 14.15
CA PHE A 85 1.98 -15.35 12.85
C PHE A 85 1.31 -13.97 12.91
N LEU A 86 0.09 -13.88 13.47
CA LEU A 86 -0.62 -12.60 13.57
C LEU A 86 0.09 -11.60 14.46
N LYS A 87 0.62 -12.05 15.61
CA LYS A 87 1.39 -11.18 16.51
C LYS A 87 2.60 -10.58 15.79
N ASP A 88 3.36 -11.39 15.06
CA ASP A 88 4.52 -10.92 14.30
C ASP A 88 4.12 -9.91 13.22
N LYS A 89 3.02 -10.15 12.49
CA LYS A 89 2.52 -9.21 11.48
C LYS A 89 2.03 -7.90 12.11
N LEU A 90 1.34 -7.95 13.23
CA LEU A 90 0.89 -6.74 13.95
C LEU A 90 2.08 -5.90 14.44
N ILE A 91 3.12 -6.53 14.95
CA ILE A 91 4.32 -5.81 15.41
C ILE A 91 5.10 -5.23 14.24
N HIS A 92 5.39 -6.02 13.20
CA HIS A 92 6.26 -5.59 12.11
C HIS A 92 5.56 -4.80 10.99
N ILE A 93 4.23 -4.81 10.94
CA ILE A 93 3.46 -4.11 9.91
C ILE A 93 2.45 -3.18 10.56
N GLY A 94 1.72 -3.65 11.58
CA GLY A 94 0.75 -2.81 12.28
C GLY A 94 1.39 -1.60 12.97
N ILE A 95 2.51 -1.78 13.70
CA ILE A 95 3.18 -0.64 14.34
C ILE A 95 3.73 0.36 13.31
N PRO A 96 4.51 -0.05 12.28
CA PRO A 96 4.95 0.89 11.24
C PRO A 96 3.80 1.55 10.48
N PHE A 97 2.70 0.81 10.23
CA PHE A 97 1.50 1.38 9.63
C PHE A 97 0.87 2.45 10.51
N LEU A 98 0.68 2.19 11.81
CA LEU A 98 0.08 3.16 12.72
C LEU A 98 0.97 4.40 12.85
N ALA A 99 2.27 4.23 13.06
CA ALA A 99 3.20 5.35 13.14
C ALA A 99 3.25 6.15 11.83
N GLY A 100 3.26 5.45 10.69
CA GLY A 100 3.29 6.07 9.36
C GLY A 100 2.00 6.81 9.01
N ALA A 101 0.87 6.12 9.06
CA ALA A 101 -0.44 6.65 8.69
C ALA A 101 -0.94 7.76 9.63
N THR A 102 -0.38 7.88 10.84
CA THR A 102 -0.71 8.95 11.79
C THR A 102 0.37 10.03 11.80
N ALA A 103 1.51 9.80 12.45
CA ALA A 103 2.51 10.83 12.69
C ALA A 103 3.18 11.30 11.40
N ILE A 104 3.59 10.37 10.52
CA ILE A 104 4.28 10.73 9.27
C ILE A 104 3.29 11.37 8.30
N SER A 105 2.12 10.78 8.10
CA SER A 105 1.10 11.37 7.23
C SER A 105 0.62 12.74 7.72
N ALA A 106 0.34 12.92 9.02
CA ALA A 106 -0.05 14.23 9.56
C ALA A 106 1.05 15.29 9.33
N THR A 107 2.31 14.91 9.51
CA THR A 107 3.46 15.78 9.23
C THR A 107 3.56 16.13 7.75
N LEU A 108 3.43 15.16 6.86
CA LEU A 108 3.45 15.36 5.41
C LEU A 108 2.28 16.23 4.94
N GLY A 109 1.08 16.04 5.49
CA GLY A 109 -0.08 16.88 5.22
C GLY A 109 0.14 18.32 5.66
N ALA A 110 0.75 18.55 6.82
CA ALA A 110 1.11 19.89 7.28
C ALA A 110 2.18 20.53 6.37
N ILE A 111 3.22 19.78 5.98
CA ILE A 111 4.26 20.27 5.05
C ILE A 111 3.64 20.63 3.70
N ALA A 112 2.77 19.78 3.15
CA ALA A 112 2.03 20.05 1.93
C ALA A 112 1.19 21.32 2.06
N TYR A 113 0.45 21.48 3.17
CA TYR A 113 -0.34 22.68 3.45
C TYR A 113 0.49 23.97 3.45
N PHE A 114 1.73 23.96 3.93
CA PHE A 114 2.61 25.14 3.89
C PHE A 114 3.30 25.33 2.54
N SER A 115 3.68 24.24 1.87
CA SER A 115 4.10 24.26 0.46
C SER A 115 3.01 24.89 -0.42
N ASP A 116 1.78 24.66 0.00
CA ASP A 116 0.52 25.39 -0.16
C ASP A 116 0.53 26.91 -0.41
N GLY A 117 1.54 27.58 0.14
CA GLY A 117 1.47 29.01 0.44
C GLY A 117 0.43 29.37 1.50
N ASN A 118 -0.27 28.39 2.09
CA ASN A 118 -1.28 28.64 3.10
C ASN A 118 -0.61 28.99 4.44
N THR A 119 -1.17 29.99 5.11
CA THR A 119 -0.62 30.52 6.38
C THR A 119 -1.69 30.69 7.46
N GLU A 120 -2.92 30.21 7.21
CA GLU A 120 -4.06 30.39 8.12
C GLU A 120 -3.91 29.57 9.41
N MET A 121 -3.28 28.40 9.31
CA MET A 121 -3.02 27.49 10.42
C MET A 121 -1.54 27.37 10.71
N ASN A 122 -1.17 27.24 11.98
CA ASN A 122 0.18 26.83 12.37
C ASN A 122 0.36 25.31 12.25
N PHE A 123 1.62 24.84 12.34
CA PHE A 123 1.94 23.42 12.12
C PHE A 123 1.16 22.47 13.04
N ILE A 124 1.00 22.82 14.32
CA ILE A 124 0.28 22.00 15.29
C ILE A 124 -1.21 21.94 14.93
N GLN A 125 -1.80 23.07 14.52
CA GLN A 125 -3.18 23.11 14.05
C GLN A 125 -3.38 22.23 12.82
N CYS A 126 -2.49 22.30 11.82
CA CYS A 126 -2.54 21.40 10.65
C CYS A 126 -2.41 19.93 11.06
N PHE A 127 -1.45 19.62 11.94
CA PHE A 127 -1.21 18.26 12.42
C PHE A 127 -2.42 17.68 13.15
N LEU A 128 -3.09 18.46 13.99
CA LEU A 128 -4.31 18.03 14.68
C LEU A 128 -5.51 17.97 13.73
N ALA A 129 -5.63 18.93 12.82
CA ALA A 129 -6.68 18.97 11.81
C ALA A 129 -6.62 17.77 10.85
N PHE A 130 -5.45 17.16 10.65
CA PHE A 130 -5.30 15.92 9.88
C PHE A 130 -6.13 14.76 10.44
N PHE A 131 -6.34 14.69 11.75
CA PHE A 131 -7.14 13.62 12.37
C PHE A 131 -8.65 13.81 12.23
N LEU A 132 -9.09 14.94 11.65
CA LEU A 132 -10.50 15.13 11.32
C LEU A 132 -10.89 14.18 10.17
N PRO A 133 -12.11 13.60 10.19
CA PRO A 133 -12.57 12.66 9.17
C PRO A 133 -12.53 13.20 7.73
N LYS A 134 -12.46 14.52 7.52
CA LYS A 134 -12.35 15.11 6.19
C LYS A 134 -10.90 15.07 5.64
N ASN A 135 -9.92 15.17 6.53
CA ASN A 135 -8.52 15.46 6.17
C ASN A 135 -7.62 14.24 6.27
N TYR A 136 -8.02 13.22 7.03
CA TYR A 136 -7.21 12.03 7.25
C TYR A 136 -6.89 11.30 5.92
N GLY A 137 -5.66 10.83 5.80
CA GLY A 137 -5.21 10.13 4.61
C GLY A 137 -4.06 9.21 4.96
N GLN A 138 -4.18 7.92 4.61
CA GLN A 138 -3.10 6.97 4.87
C GLN A 138 -1.87 7.24 3.98
N TYR A 139 -2.01 8.11 2.97
CA TYR A 139 -1.02 8.40 1.93
C TYR A 139 -0.32 7.11 1.50
N HIS A 140 1.02 7.06 1.51
CA HIS A 140 1.81 5.92 1.07
C HIS A 140 1.71 4.66 1.94
N PHE A 141 1.19 4.77 3.16
CA PHE A 141 1.12 3.66 4.11
C PHE A 141 -0.06 2.71 3.88
N TRP A 142 -0.97 3.04 2.96
CA TRP A 142 -2.13 2.22 2.63
C TRP A 142 -1.79 0.76 2.30
N PHE A 143 -0.66 0.54 1.61
CA PHE A 143 -0.19 -0.80 1.25
C PHE A 143 0.00 -1.67 2.49
N LEU A 144 0.56 -1.13 3.58
CA LEU A 144 0.71 -1.86 4.84
C LEU A 144 -0.64 -2.17 5.48
N GLY A 145 -1.59 -1.24 5.42
CA GLY A 145 -2.95 -1.42 5.95
C GLY A 145 -3.69 -2.56 5.24
N VAL A 146 -3.68 -2.56 3.91
CA VAL A 146 -4.28 -3.62 3.08
C VAL A 146 -3.56 -4.95 3.31
N LEU A 147 -2.23 -4.94 3.42
CA LEU A 147 -1.47 -6.15 3.66
C LEU A 147 -1.77 -6.76 5.04
N LEU A 148 -1.89 -5.92 6.06
CA LEU A 148 -2.28 -6.36 7.40
C LEU A 148 -3.70 -6.94 7.39
N TYR A 149 -4.62 -6.30 6.68
CA TYR A 149 -5.98 -6.80 6.49
C TYR A 149 -5.99 -8.20 5.84
N PHE A 150 -5.22 -8.41 4.77
CA PHE A 150 -5.09 -9.74 4.15
C PHE A 150 -4.50 -10.78 5.10
N PHE A 151 -3.51 -10.44 5.92
CA PHE A 151 -2.97 -11.38 6.91
C PHE A 151 -3.99 -11.75 7.98
N ILE A 152 -4.79 -10.79 8.44
CA ILE A 152 -5.87 -11.04 9.42
C ILE A 152 -6.93 -11.95 8.81
N LEU A 153 -7.35 -11.71 7.56
CA LEU A 153 -8.33 -12.52 6.85
C LEU A 153 -7.84 -13.93 6.51
N THR A 154 -6.53 -14.10 6.28
CA THR A 154 -5.97 -15.41 5.89
C THR A 154 -6.23 -16.48 6.94
N VAL A 155 -6.17 -16.13 8.24
CA VAL A 155 -6.35 -17.08 9.35
C VAL A 155 -7.76 -17.69 9.39
N PRO A 156 -8.87 -16.92 9.41
CA PRO A 156 -10.21 -17.48 9.36
C PRO A 156 -10.47 -18.22 8.04
N VAL A 157 -10.00 -17.71 6.90
CA VAL A 157 -10.19 -18.37 5.59
C VAL A 157 -9.63 -19.79 5.60
N ILE A 158 -8.41 -19.99 6.09
CA ILE A 158 -7.78 -21.32 6.16
C ILE A 158 -8.53 -22.25 7.12
N LYS A 159 -9.01 -21.72 8.24
CA LYS A 159 -9.82 -22.50 9.20
C LYS A 159 -11.16 -22.95 8.59
N LEU A 160 -11.84 -22.06 7.87
CA LEU A 160 -13.15 -22.33 7.25
C LEU A 160 -13.05 -23.28 6.06
N THR A 161 -12.05 -23.06 5.20
CA THR A 161 -11.85 -23.89 4.01
C THR A 161 -11.24 -25.26 4.33
N LYS A 162 -10.81 -25.48 5.59
CA LYS A 162 -10.03 -26.66 6.01
C LYS A 162 -8.85 -26.93 5.07
N LEU A 163 -8.33 -25.89 4.41
CA LEU A 163 -7.15 -25.99 3.58
C LEU A 163 -6.04 -26.47 4.50
N SER A 164 -5.72 -27.76 4.41
CA SER A 164 -4.68 -28.36 5.23
C SER A 164 -3.40 -27.62 4.87
N PRO A 165 -2.76 -26.94 5.84
CA PRO A 165 -1.47 -26.30 5.64
C PRO A 165 -0.34 -27.35 5.52
N GLY A 166 -0.62 -28.49 4.88
CA GLY A 166 0.29 -29.62 4.70
C GLY A 166 1.51 -29.22 3.89
N ASN A 167 2.37 -30.19 3.59
CA ASN A 167 3.57 -29.96 2.77
C ASN A 167 3.19 -29.47 1.37
N ILE A 168 3.02 -28.16 1.22
CA ILE A 168 2.86 -27.49 -0.06
C ILE A 168 4.21 -27.64 -0.73
N ASN A 169 4.36 -28.64 -1.59
CA ASN A 169 5.50 -28.71 -2.49
C ASN A 169 5.23 -27.62 -3.55
N PRO A 170 6.00 -26.52 -3.59
CA PRO A 170 5.74 -25.45 -4.54
C PRO A 170 6.02 -25.98 -5.95
N GLY A 171 4.97 -26.49 -6.61
CA GLY A 171 5.00 -26.79 -8.03
C GLY A 171 5.22 -25.51 -8.84
N LYS A 172 5.68 -25.65 -10.08
CA LYS A 172 5.75 -24.49 -10.99
C LYS A 172 4.34 -23.92 -11.15
N PRO A 173 4.11 -22.64 -10.81
CA PRO A 173 2.79 -22.03 -11.03
C PRO A 173 2.45 -22.08 -12.52
N SER A 174 1.22 -22.48 -12.83
CA SER A 174 0.72 -22.46 -14.22
C SER A 174 0.68 -21.02 -14.73
N PHE A 175 0.93 -20.80 -16.02
CA PHE A 175 0.78 -19.50 -16.65
C PHE A 175 -0.63 -18.92 -16.44
N MET A 176 -1.65 -19.77 -16.44
CA MET A 176 -3.04 -19.39 -16.20
C MET A 176 -3.26 -18.78 -14.81
N PHE A 177 -2.52 -19.24 -13.80
CA PHE A 177 -2.60 -18.66 -12.47
C PHE A 177 -2.20 -17.17 -12.49
N PHE A 178 -1.14 -16.81 -13.21
CA PHE A 178 -0.71 -15.42 -13.31
C PHE A 178 -1.73 -14.56 -14.05
N ILE A 179 -2.32 -15.08 -15.13
CA ILE A 179 -3.38 -14.39 -15.85
C ILE A 179 -4.56 -14.12 -14.91
N VAL A 180 -5.07 -15.14 -14.23
CA VAL A 180 -6.22 -15.01 -13.31
C VAL A 180 -5.87 -14.07 -12.17
N PHE A 181 -4.69 -14.18 -11.58
CA PHE A 181 -4.25 -13.30 -10.51
C PHE A 181 -4.24 -11.83 -10.96
N ILE A 182 -3.59 -11.53 -12.09
CA ILE A 182 -3.51 -10.18 -12.66
C ILE A 182 -4.92 -9.66 -13.02
N MET A 183 -5.76 -10.49 -13.65
CA MET A 183 -7.14 -10.10 -13.97
C MET A 183 -7.93 -9.81 -12.70
N CYS A 184 -7.88 -10.68 -11.69
CA CYS A 184 -8.60 -10.49 -10.44
C CYS A 184 -8.15 -9.20 -9.72
N THR A 185 -6.84 -8.94 -9.60
CA THR A 185 -6.35 -7.72 -8.96
C THR A 185 -6.72 -6.46 -9.75
N THR A 186 -6.66 -6.54 -11.08
CA THR A 186 -6.99 -5.42 -11.96
C THR A 186 -8.49 -5.14 -11.94
N LEU A 187 -9.33 -6.16 -12.08
CA LEU A 187 -10.79 -6.05 -11.99
C LEU A 187 -11.21 -5.53 -10.62
N THR A 188 -10.56 -5.98 -9.55
CA THR A 188 -10.81 -5.48 -8.19
C THR A 188 -10.50 -3.98 -8.11
N TYR A 189 -9.33 -3.56 -8.62
CA TYR A 189 -8.94 -2.14 -8.70
C TYR A 189 -9.99 -1.30 -9.46
N PHE A 190 -10.37 -1.74 -10.67
CA PHE A 190 -11.39 -1.06 -11.49
C PHE A 190 -12.78 -1.06 -10.84
N ALA A 191 -13.22 -2.19 -10.27
CA ALA A 191 -14.55 -2.33 -9.68
C ALA A 191 -14.75 -1.33 -8.55
N VAL A 192 -13.79 -1.19 -7.64
CA VAL A 192 -13.91 -0.19 -6.57
C VAL A 192 -13.76 1.21 -7.12
N GLY A 193 -12.90 1.48 -8.11
CA GLY A 193 -12.87 2.78 -8.78
C GLY A 193 -14.25 3.18 -9.32
N SER A 194 -14.94 2.25 -9.99
CA SER A 194 -16.29 2.46 -10.53
C SER A 194 -17.37 2.57 -9.45
N LEU A 195 -17.29 1.78 -8.38
CA LEU A 195 -18.29 1.77 -7.29
C LEU A 195 -18.16 2.96 -6.34
N THR A 196 -16.95 3.47 -6.16
CA THR A 196 -16.65 4.55 -5.21
C THR A 196 -16.46 5.91 -5.89
N GLY A 197 -16.35 5.94 -7.22
CA GLY A 197 -16.15 7.17 -8.00
C GLY A 197 -14.70 7.68 -8.01
N SER A 198 -13.77 7.04 -7.30
CA SER A 198 -12.33 7.29 -7.42
C SER A 198 -11.53 6.04 -7.11
N TYR A 199 -10.54 5.77 -7.96
CA TYR A 199 -9.56 4.70 -7.75
C TYR A 199 -8.70 4.92 -6.49
N MET A 200 -8.65 6.15 -5.96
CA MET A 200 -7.94 6.51 -4.73
C MET A 200 -8.67 6.08 -3.45
N TYR A 201 -9.95 5.67 -3.53
CA TYR A 201 -10.70 5.32 -2.32
C TYR A 201 -10.28 3.99 -1.68
N TRP A 202 -9.54 3.12 -2.37
CA TRP A 202 -8.87 1.97 -1.74
C TRP A 202 -7.88 2.38 -0.63
N ILE A 203 -7.30 3.58 -0.74
CA ILE A 203 -6.26 4.14 0.14
C ILE A 203 -6.90 4.85 1.34
N ARG A 204 -8.18 5.20 1.21
CA ARG A 204 -8.97 5.92 2.20
C ARG A 204 -9.99 4.96 2.81
N PHE A 205 -9.66 4.32 3.93
CA PHE A 205 -10.62 3.56 4.75
C PHE A 205 -11.67 4.48 5.39
N TYR A 206 -12.42 5.25 4.60
CA TYR A 206 -13.56 6.01 5.04
C TYR A 206 -14.82 5.18 4.83
N LEU A 207 -15.38 4.70 5.94
CA LEU A 207 -16.75 4.20 6.01
C LEU A 207 -17.80 5.33 5.97
N PHE A 208 -17.39 6.59 5.87
CA PHE A 208 -18.31 7.74 5.87
C PHE A 208 -17.90 8.78 4.82
N HIS A 209 -18.40 8.61 3.60
CA HIS A 209 -18.55 9.71 2.65
C HIS A 209 -19.93 10.33 2.86
N GLY A 210 -19.98 11.34 3.73
CA GLY A 210 -21.01 12.37 3.60
C GLY A 210 -20.59 13.28 2.46
N TYR A 211 -21.39 13.27 1.39
CA TYR A 211 -21.27 14.14 0.22
C TYR A 211 -20.93 15.58 0.61
N ALA A 212 -19.88 16.12 -0.01
CA ALA A 212 -19.72 17.56 -0.15
C ALA A 212 -19.36 17.83 -1.60
N THR A 213 -20.37 17.75 -2.46
CA THR A 213 -20.45 18.61 -3.64
C THR A 213 -20.44 20.05 -3.14
N ASN A 214 -19.44 20.82 -3.54
CA ASN A 214 -19.53 22.26 -3.80
C ASN A 214 -18.48 22.60 -4.85
#